data_AF-A0A3D2YZS4-F1
#
_entry.id   AF-A0A3D2YZS4-F1
#
_cell.length_a   1.000
_cell.length_b   1.000
_cell.length_c   1.000
_cell.angle_alpha   90.00
_cell.angle_beta   90.00
_cell.angle_gamma   90.00
#
_symmetry.space_group_name_H-M   'P 1'
#
loop_
_entity.id
_entity.type
_entity.pdbx_description
1 polymer ?
#
loop_
_entity_poly.entity_id
_entity_poly.type
_entity_poly.pdbx_seq_one_letter_code
_entity_poly.pdbx_strand_id
1 'polypeptide(L)' 'WALVIPSRISTLSFPRRYNGIAELDGRIWIVGGEGELGDRGGEPTTLDVVNIYDPATDTWTPGPTSIRCAPIHL' A
#
# COMPACT_ATOMS: atom_id res chain seq x y z
N TRP A 1 3.67 2.90 32.74
CA TRP A 1 4.18 3.04 31.36
C TRP A 1 3.05 2.62 30.44
N ALA A 2 2.17 3.53 30.02
CA ALA A 2 1.11 3.17 29.08
C ALA A 2 1.62 3.45 27.67
N LEU A 3 1.71 2.41 26.84
CA LEU A 3 1.89 2.57 25.40
C LEU A 3 0.63 3.28 24.90
N VAL A 4 0.73 4.55 24.54
CA VAL A 4 -0.34 5.26 23.84
C VAL A 4 -0.42 4.63 22.46
N ILE A 5 -1.31 3.64 22.28
CA ILE A 5 -1.62 3.12 20.96
C ILE A 5 -2.52 4.16 20.30
N PRO A 6 -2.07 4.82 19.22
CA PRO A 6 -2.91 5.80 18.54
C PRO A 6 -4.20 5.14 18.06
N SER A 7 -5.33 5.82 18.25
CA SER A 7 -6.66 5.30 17.86
C SER A 7 -6.85 5.22 16.34
N ARG A 8 -5.96 5.86 15.58
CA ARG A 8 -5.88 5.84 14.12
C ARG A 8 -4.42 5.96 13.69
N ILE A 9 -4.02 5.13 12.74
CA ILE A 9 -2.75 5.29 12.02
C ILE A 9 -2.96 6.23 10.83
N SER A 10 -1.88 6.80 10.29
CA SER A 10 -1.92 7.63 9.10
C SER A 10 -2.67 6.96 7.94
N THR A 11 -3.43 7.75 7.19
CA THR A 11 -4.27 7.26 6.09
C THR A 11 -3.44 6.95 4.86
N LEU A 12 -3.61 5.75 4.32
CA LEU A 12 -3.06 5.35 3.03
C LEU A 12 -3.67 6.20 1.90
N SER A 13 -2.87 6.56 0.89
CA SER A 13 -3.25 7.55 -0.13
C SER A 13 -4.45 7.18 -1.01
N PHE A 14 -4.85 5.91 -1.07
CA PHE A 14 -6.00 5.46 -1.84
C PHE A 14 -6.55 4.13 -1.31
N PRO A 15 -7.89 3.96 -1.29
CA PRO A 15 -8.51 2.70 -0.92
C PRO A 15 -8.14 1.60 -1.92
N ARG A 16 -7.93 0.39 -1.41
CA ARG A 16 -7.62 -0.79 -2.22
C ARG A 16 -8.15 -2.08 -1.57
N ARG A 17 -8.25 -3.13 -2.37
CA ARG A 17 -8.54 -4.52 -1.96
C ARG A 17 -7.56 -5.50 -2.60
N TYR A 18 -7.55 -6.76 -2.14
CA TYR A 18 -6.70 -7.83 -2.70
C TYR A 18 -5.19 -7.55 -2.73
N ASN A 19 -4.70 -6.61 -1.92
CA ASN A 19 -3.27 -6.35 -1.79
C ASN A 19 -2.57 -7.44 -0.95
N GLY A 20 -1.26 -7.58 -1.17
CA GLY A 20 -0.39 -8.32 -0.24
C GLY A 20 0.00 -7.44 0.95
N ILE A 21 0.21 -8.05 2.12
CA ILE A 21 0.74 -7.38 3.32
C ILE A 21 1.84 -8.24 3.93
N ALA A 22 2.95 -7.63 4.32
CA ALA A 22 4.01 -8.26 5.10
C ALA A 22 4.65 -7.26 6.07
N GLU A 23 5.18 -7.76 7.18
CA GLU A 23 6.10 -7.01 8.04
C GLU A 23 7.54 -7.35 7.61
N LEU A 24 8.38 -6.32 7.51
CA LEU A 24 9.79 -6.45 7.19
C LEU A 24 10.56 -5.28 7.84
N ASP A 25 11.55 -5.61 8.66
CA ASP A 25 12.43 -4.67 9.38
C ASP A 25 11.66 -3.63 10.22
N GLY A 26 10.60 -4.05 10.91
CA GLY A 26 9.78 -3.19 11.76
C GLY A 26 8.82 -2.28 11.00
N ARG A 27 8.68 -2.49 9.68
CA ARG A 27 7.82 -1.70 8.79
C ARG A 27 6.75 -2.58 8.15
N ILE A 28 5.58 -2.01 7.87
CA ILE A 28 4.49 -2.72 7.21
C ILE A 28 4.53 -2.39 5.72
N TRP A 29 4.64 -3.43 4.89
CA TRP A 29 4.67 -3.34 3.44
C TRP A 29 3.32 -3.76 2.89
N ILE A 30 2.77 -2.90 2.04
CA ILE A 30 1.56 -3.17 1.26
C ILE A 30 1.96 -3.20 -0.21
N VAL A 31 1.70 -4.32 -0.88
CA VAL A 31 2.09 -4.53 -2.28
C VAL A 31 0.85 -4.69 -3.15
N GLY A 32 0.75 -3.85 -4.17
CA GLY A 32 -0.28 -3.90 -5.20
C GLY A 32 -1.71 -3.80 -4.66
N GLY A 33 -2.58 -4.64 -5.21
CA GLY A 33 -4.02 -4.67 -4.96
C GLY A 33 -4.80 -4.13 -6.15
N GLU A 34 -6.10 -4.03 -5.98
CA GLU A 34 -7.03 -3.39 -6.91
C GLU A 34 -7.62 -2.16 -6.24
N GLY A 35 -7.65 -1.04 -6.96
CA GLY A 35 -8.27 0.19 -6.49
C GLY A 35 -8.89 0.97 -7.63
N GLU A 36 -9.75 1.92 -7.27
CA GLU A 36 -10.23 2.92 -8.22
C GLU A 36 -9.20 4.06 -8.27
N LEU A 37 -8.57 4.24 -9.43
CA LEU A 37 -7.82 5.45 -9.73
C LEU A 37 -8.80 6.46 -10.35
N GLY A 38 -9.46 7.27 -9.52
CA GLY A 38 -10.36 8.34 -9.97
C GLY A 38 -11.54 8.60 -9.03
N ASP A 39 -12.18 9.76 -9.16
CA ASP A 39 -13.18 10.25 -8.20
C ASP A 39 -14.54 9.51 -8.23
N ARG A 40 -14.84 8.69 -9.24
CA ARG A 40 -16.15 8.02 -9.38
C ARG A 40 -16.08 6.73 -10.23
N GLY A 41 -16.09 5.56 -9.60
CA GLY A 41 -16.71 4.33 -10.15
C GLY A 41 -16.13 3.82 -11.48
N GLY A 42 -14.81 3.81 -11.62
CA GLY A 42 -14.12 3.19 -12.75
C GLY A 42 -13.93 1.67 -12.56
N GLU A 43 -13.56 0.97 -13.63
CA GLU A 43 -13.16 -0.44 -13.55
C GLU A 43 -11.99 -0.61 -12.56
N PRO A 44 -12.06 -1.62 -11.66
CA PRO A 44 -10.96 -1.91 -10.73
C PRO A 44 -9.66 -2.06 -11.50
N THR A 45 -8.68 -1.20 -11.19
CA THR A 45 -7.38 -1.25 -11.84
C THR A 45 -6.37 -1.90 -10.91
N THR A 46 -5.60 -2.84 -11.44
CA THR A 46 -4.46 -3.41 -10.73
C THR A 46 -3.45 -2.33 -10.42
N LEU A 47 -3.16 -2.15 -9.13
CA LEU A 47 -2.20 -1.19 -8.63
C LEU A 47 -0.79 -1.77 -8.74
N ASP A 48 0.09 -1.03 -9.40
CA ASP A 48 1.53 -1.31 -9.48
C ASP A 48 2.30 -0.40 -8.51
N VAL A 49 1.90 -0.46 -7.24
CA VAL A 49 2.46 0.40 -6.19
C VAL A 49 2.78 -0.40 -4.94
N VAL A 50 3.87 -0.02 -4.29
CA VAL A 50 4.24 -0.50 -2.96
C VAL A 50 4.16 0.67 -2.00
N ASN A 51 3.56 0.45 -0.83
CA ASN A 51 3.52 1.44 0.25
C ASN A 51 4.12 0.84 1.51
N ILE A 52 5.01 1.59 2.15
CA ILE A 52 5.75 1.17 3.34
C ILE A 52 5.34 2.09 4.48
N TYR A 53 4.77 1.52 5.53
CA TYR A 53 4.44 2.21 6.77
C TYR A 53 5.59 2.12 7.76
N ASP A 54 6.01 3.26 8.29
CA ASP A 54 6.95 3.36 9.41
C ASP A 54 6.17 3.71 10.69
N PRO A 55 6.01 2.75 11.64
CA PRO A 55 5.32 3.00 12.90
C PRO A 55 6.01 4.01 13.81
N ALA A 56 7.32 4.24 13.64
CA ALA A 56 8.07 5.18 14.48
C ALA A 56 7.73 6.64 14.14
N THR A 57 7.36 6.89 12.89
CA THR A 57 7.00 8.23 12.39
C THR A 57 5.52 8.36 12.05
N ASP A 58 4.75 7.27 12.09
CA ASP A 58 3.35 7.19 11.63
C ASP A 58 3.18 7.74 10.20
N THR A 59 4.05 7.30 9.30
CA THR A 59 4.02 7.77 7.91
C THR A 59 4.06 6.63 6.90
N TRP A 60 3.44 6.89 5.76
CA TRP A 60 3.52 6.04 4.58
C TRP A 60 4.54 6.63 3.60
N THR A 61 5.38 5.77 3.03
CA THR A 61 6.34 6.12 1.98
C THR A 61 6.13 5.22 0.76
N PRO A 62 6.39 5.71 -0.47
CA PRO A 62 6.39 4.85 -1.64
C PRO A 62 7.56 3.87 -1.56
N GLY A 63 7.28 2.59 -1.78
CA GLY A 63 8.29 1.57 -1.99
C GLY A 63 8.73 1.51 -3.46
N PRO A 64 9.55 0.50 -3.82
CA PRO A 64 9.89 0.24 -5.21
C PRO A 64 8.61 0.04 -6.03
N THR A 65 8.54 0.60 -7.24
CA THR A 65 7.53 0.18 -8.22
C THR A 65 7.69 -1.30 -8.44
N SER A 66 6.59 -2.07 -8.37
CA SER A 66 6.71 -3.49 -8.68
C SER A 66 7.11 -3.58 -10.15
N ILE A 67 8.03 -4.48 -10.48
CA ILE A 67 8.34 -4.72 -11.88
C ILE A 67 7.04 -5.24 -12.46
N ARG A 68 6.39 -4.45 -13.33
CA ARG A 68 5.24 -4.91 -14.11
C ARG A 68 5.50 -6.36 -14.51
N CYS A 69 4.47 -7.19 -14.45
CA CYS A 69 4.45 -8.38 -15.29
C CYS A 69 4.73 -7.86 -16.72
N ALA A 70 5.98 -7.94 -17.17
CA ALA A 70 6.32 -7.52 -18.52
C ALA A 70 5.38 -8.31 -19.41
N PRO A 71 4.71 -7.68 -20.40
CA PRO A 71 3.93 -8.46 -21.34
C PRO A 71 4.87 -9.56 -21.84
N ILE A 72 4.47 -10.81 -21.63
CA ILE A 72 5.12 -11.92 -22.32
C ILE A 72 4.84 -11.61 -23.78
N HIS A 73 5.82 -11.00 -24.47
CA HIS A 73 5.83 -11.00 -25.91
C HIS A 73 5.99 -12.47 -26.29
N LEU A 74 4.86 -13.11 -26.55
CA LEU A 74 4.80 -14.38 -27.26
C LEU A 74 5.35 -14.19 -28.68
#